data_AF-A0A3S4DR18-F1
#
_entry.id   AF-A0A3S4DR18-F1
#
_cell.length_a   1.000
_cell.length_b   1.000
_cell.length_c   1.000
_cell.angle_alpha   90.00
_cell.angle_beta   90.00
_cell.angle_gamma   90.00
#
_symmetry.space_group_name_H-M   'P 1'
#
loop_
_entity.id
_entity.type
_entity.pdbx_description
1 polymer ?
#
loop_
_entity_poly.entity_id
_entity_poly.type
_entity_poly.pdbx_seq_one_letter_code
_entity_poly.pdbx_strand_id
1 'polypeptide(L)' 'MKQTVATLIAKTLDRAGVKRIWGVTGDSLNGLSDSLHRMGTIEWLGTRHEEVAALPPAPRRN' A
#
# COMPACT_ATOMS: atom_id res chain seq x y z
N MET A 1 -20.69 -0.93 -5.44
CA MET A 1 -19.48 -0.17 -5.07
C MET A 1 -19.01 0.62 -6.27
N LYS A 2 -18.86 1.96 -6.17
CA LYS A 2 -18.21 2.72 -7.24
C LYS A 2 -16.75 2.30 -7.28
N GLN A 3 -16.31 1.79 -8.42
CA GLN A 3 -14.93 1.34 -8.60
C GLN A 3 -14.05 2.58 -8.75
N THR A 4 -13.33 2.93 -7.68
CA THR A 4 -12.35 4.02 -7.76
C THR A 4 -11.08 3.50 -8.45
N VAL A 5 -10.31 4.41 -9.03
CA VAL A 5 -9.00 4.08 -9.60
C VAL A 5 -8.10 3.44 -8.52
N ALA A 6 -8.19 3.91 -7.28
CA ALA A 6 -7.49 3.33 -6.14
C ALA A 6 -7.84 1.86 -5.88
N THR A 7 -9.13 1.49 -5.92
CA THR A 7 -9.56 0.09 -5.80
C THR A 7 -9.08 -0.76 -6.97
N LEU A 8 -9.03 -0.22 -8.19
CA LEU A 8 -8.50 -0.93 -9.35
C LEU A 8 -7.00 -1.22 -9.20
N ILE A 9 -6.23 -0.24 -8.73
CA ILE A 9 -4.79 -0.39 -8.45
C ILE A 9 -4.58 -1.45 -7.37
N ALA A 10 -5.28 -1.35 -6.24
CA ALA A 10 -5.16 -2.29 -5.13
C ALA A 10 -5.46 -3.75 -5.56
N LYS A 11 -6.52 -3.97 -6.36
CA LYS A 11 -6.84 -5.29 -6.92
C LYS A 11 -5.79 -5.82 -7.89
N THR A 12 -5.18 -4.94 -8.67
CA THR A 12 -4.11 -5.32 -9.61
C THR A 12 -2.86 -5.77 -8.85
N LEU A 13 -2.49 -5.03 -7.80
CA LEU A 13 -1.37 -5.38 -6.92
C LEU A 13 -1.62 -6.70 -6.17
N ASP A 14 -2.84 -6.89 -5.68
CA ASP A 14 -3.24 -8.13 -4.99
C ASP A 14 -3.10 -9.35 -5.92
N ARG A 15 -3.59 -9.23 -7.16
CA ARG A 15 -3.44 -10.28 -8.19
C ARG A 15 -1.99 -10.54 -8.59
N ALA A 16 -1.14 -9.52 -8.51
CA ALA A 16 0.30 -9.68 -8.73
C ALA A 16 1.01 -10.37 -7.55
N GLY A 17 0.30 -10.67 -6.46
CA GLY A 17 0.85 -11.33 -5.27
C GLY A 17 1.53 -10.37 -4.30
N VAL A 18 1.33 -9.05 -4.46
CA VAL A 18 1.86 -8.06 -3.52
C VAL A 18 1.19 -8.25 -2.16
N LYS A 19 1.99 -8.36 -1.11
CA LYS A 19 1.50 -8.51 0.27
C LYS A 19 1.65 -7.25 1.11
N ARG A 20 2.59 -6.38 0.75
CA ARG A 20 2.98 -5.20 1.54
C ARG A 20 3.31 -4.03 0.62
N ILE A 21 2.84 -2.84 0.98
CA ILE A 21 3.17 -1.59 0.31
C ILE A 21 3.80 -0.65 1.33
N TRP A 22 4.92 -0.03 0.98
CA TRP A 22 5.61 0.95 1.81
C TRP A 22 5.37 2.35 1.26
N GLY A 23 5.07 3.31 2.14
CA GLY A 23 4.80 4.68 1.71
C GLY A 23 4.63 5.64 2.86
N VAL A 24 4.70 6.93 2.55
CA VAL A 24 4.34 8.01 3.48
C VAL A 24 2.86 8.33 3.25
N THR A 25 2.08 8.39 4.33
CA THR A 25 0.68 8.79 4.23
C THR A 25 0.59 10.30 3.98
N GLY A 26 -0.16 10.70 2.95
CA GLY A 26 -0.48 12.09 2.66
C GLY A 26 -1.87 12.19 2.04
N ASP A 27 -2.45 13.41 2.00
CA ASP A 27 -3.85 13.60 1.59
C ASP A 27 -4.16 13.04 0.18
N SER A 28 -3.19 13.10 -0.72
CA SER A 28 -3.29 12.55 -2.08
C SER A 28 -3.43 11.02 -2.13
N LEU A 29 -3.01 10.31 -1.08
CA LEU A 29 -3.02 8.83 -1.00
C LEU A 29 -4.12 8.27 -0.11
N ASN A 30 -4.94 9.12 0.54
CA ASN A 30 -6.02 8.69 1.43
C ASN A 30 -6.99 7.70 0.75
N GLY A 31 -7.32 7.92 -0.53
CA GLY A 31 -8.20 7.01 -1.29
C GLY A 31 -7.58 5.63 -1.56
N LEU A 32 -6.25 5.55 -1.70
CA LEU A 32 -5.53 4.30 -1.85
C LEU A 32 -5.42 3.57 -0.53
N SER A 33 -5.03 4.27 0.54
CA SER A 33 -4.98 3.72 1.89
C SER A 33 -6.33 3.17 2.33
N ASP A 34 -7.43 3.89 2.10
CA ASP A 34 -8.80 3.42 2.39
C ASP A 34 -9.17 2.18 1.56
N SER A 35 -8.84 2.16 0.26
CA SER A 35 -9.09 0.99 -0.59
C SER A 35 -8.32 -0.24 -0.12
N LEU A 36 -7.06 -0.09 0.27
CA LEU A 36 -6.23 -1.17 0.81
C LEU A 36 -6.78 -1.66 2.16
N HIS A 37 -7.17 -0.74 3.04
CA HIS A 37 -7.76 -1.06 4.34
C HIS A 37 -9.07 -1.85 4.20
N ARG A 38 -9.93 -1.46 3.25
CA ARG A 38 -11.18 -2.17 2.94
C ARG A 38 -10.95 -3.56 2.33
N MET A 39 -9.86 -3.73 1.56
CA MET A 39 -9.53 -5.03 0.97
C MET A 39 -8.95 -5.99 2.00
N GLY A 40 -8.12 -5.51 2.94
CA GLY A 40 -7.54 -6.32 4.01
C GLY A 40 -6.54 -7.40 3.56
N THR A 41 -6.18 -7.44 2.26
CA THR A 41 -5.25 -8.43 1.70
C THR A 41 -3.81 -7.92 1.59
N ILE A 42 -3.64 -6.59 1.51
CA ILE A 42 -2.35 -5.92 1.39
C ILE A 42 -2.14 -5.04 2.62
N GLU A 43 -1.01 -5.23 3.30
CA GLU A 43 -0.62 -4.45 4.46
C GLU A 43 0.08 -3.14 4.02
N TRP A 44 -0.39 -2.01 4.56
CA TRP A 44 0.24 -0.71 4.35
C TRP A 44 1.26 -0.45 5.47
N LEU A 45 2.52 -0.26 5.09
CA LEU A 45 3.63 0.02 5.99
C LEU A 45 4.03 1.48 5.85
N GLY A 46 3.57 2.27 6.82
CA GLY A 46 3.87 3.70 6.89
C GLY A 46 5.35 3.97 7.17
N THR A 47 6.00 4.76 6.31
CA THR A 47 7.34 5.30 6.56
C THR A 47 7.25 6.79 6.91
N ARG A 48 8.34 7.34 7.48
CA ARG A 48 8.43 8.78 7.77
C ARG A 48 8.92 9.61 6.59
N HIS A 49 9.68 8.98 5.70
CA HIS A 49 10.25 9.61 4.51
C HIS A 49 10.03 8.69 3.31
N GLU A 50 9.75 9.28 2.15
CA GLU A 50 9.51 8.53 0.90
C GLU A 50 10.76 7.77 0.46
N GLU A 51 11.95 8.33 0.75
CA GLU A 51 13.24 7.68 0.50
C GLU A 51 13.36 6.32 1.22
N VAL A 52 12.81 6.23 2.43
CA VAL A 52 12.80 4.99 3.22
C VAL A 52 11.74 4.01 2.70
N ALA A 53 10.66 4.50 2.09
CA ALA A 53 9.67 3.64 1.43
C ALA A 53 10.21 3.05 0.12
N ALA A 54 11.03 3.81 -0.62
CA ALA A 54 11.66 3.36 -1.86
C ALA A 54 12.78 2.35 -1.61
N LEU A 55 13.57 2.55 -0.54
CA LEU A 55 14.66 1.66 -0.12
C LEU A 55 14.44 1.18 1.32
N PRO A 56 13.45 0.31 1.55
CA PRO A 56 13.18 -0.20 2.88
C PRO A 56 14.32 -1.14 3.32
N PRO A 57 14.70 -1.12 4.61
CA PRO A 57 15.68 -2.07 5.14
C PRO A 57 15.17 -3.49 4.96
N ALA A 58 16.09 -4.43 4.72
CA ALA A 58 15.74 -5.83 4.52
C ALA A 58 14.89 -6.36 5.70
N PRO A 59 13.84 -7.15 5.41
CA PRO A 59 13.05 -7.75 6.47
C PRO A 59 13.97 -8.62 7.34
N ARG A 60 13.97 -8.38 8.65
CA ARG A 60 14.72 -9.23 9.58
C ARG A 60 14.15 -10.64 9.47
N ARG A 61 14.96 -11.58 8.96
CA ARG A 61 14.65 -13.01 9.04
C ARG A 61 14.84 -13.41 10.50
N ASN A 62 13.76 -13.85 11.14
CA ASN A 62 13.78 -14.57 12.40
C ASN A 62 13.66 -16.06 12.10
#